data_AF-A0A5K0YPH7-F1
#
_entry.id   AF-A0A5K0YPH7-F1
#
_cell.length_a   1.000
_cell.length_b   1.000
_cell.length_c   1.000
_cell.angle_alpha   90.00
_cell.angle_beta   90.00
_cell.angle_gamma   90.00
#
_symmetry.space_group_name_H-M   'P 1'
#
loop_
_entity.id
_entity.type
_entity.pdbx_description
1 polymer ?
#
loop_
_entity_poly.entity_id
_entity_poly.type
_entity_poly.pdbx_seq_one_letter_code
_entity_poly.pdbx_strand_id
1 'polypeptide(L)'
;FTAVLGAFNCQGGGWCRKERKNKCFSQYSHQIKASAKPVDIEWSKGKDPISVDGVDLFAVYLFQGKKLVLLKPQENLDIELQPFDFELLTISPVKSFTTKGIKFAPIGLVNMLNTGGAIQMVDYNENEATVSIKVKGYGEMRIFTSENPRSCRINGEEVDHSYEDRMVVVQVAWPASGFSLIELLF
;
A
#
# COMPACT_ATOMS: atom_id res chain seq x y z
N PHE A 1 -1.62 -8.46 5.54
CA PHE A 1 -0.40 -7.94 4.86
C PHE A 1 -0.36 -6.44 4.88
N THR A 2 -1.45 -5.78 4.49
CA THR A 2 -1.56 -4.33 4.45
C THR A 2 -2.88 -3.90 5.09
N ALA A 3 -2.99 -2.63 5.46
CA ALA A 3 -4.23 -1.93 5.76
C ALA A 3 -4.44 -0.79 4.76
N VAL A 4 -5.68 -0.35 4.60
CA VAL A 4 -6.03 0.78 3.73
C VAL A 4 -6.75 1.84 4.54
N LEU A 5 -6.29 3.09 4.40
CA LEU A 5 -6.97 4.27 4.96
C LEU A 5 -7.33 5.21 3.81
N GLY A 6 -8.57 5.68 3.78
CA GLY A 6 -9.03 6.66 2.79
C GLY A 6 -9.34 8.00 3.44
N ALA A 7 -8.76 9.07 2.91
CA ALA A 7 -9.07 10.45 3.30
C ALA A 7 -9.83 11.13 2.15
N PHE A 8 -10.97 11.74 2.43
CA PHE A 8 -11.85 12.32 1.42
C PHE A 8 -12.32 13.71 1.86
N ASN A 9 -12.16 14.71 1.00
CA ASN A 9 -12.74 16.03 1.21
C ASN A 9 -14.09 16.14 0.49
N CYS A 10 -15.17 15.79 1.19
CA CYS A 10 -16.54 15.78 0.65
C CYS A 10 -17.34 17.05 0.97
N GLN A 11 -16.68 18.17 1.31
CA GLN A 11 -17.35 19.40 1.71
C GLN A 11 -18.17 20.05 0.60
N GLY A 12 -19.16 20.86 0.98
CA GLY A 12 -19.99 21.65 0.06
C GLY A 12 -21.21 20.92 -0.50
N GLY A 13 -21.29 19.59 -0.40
CA GLY A 13 -22.49 18.83 -0.78
C GLY A 13 -23.56 18.83 0.31
N GLY A 14 -24.84 19.00 -0.05
CA GLY A 14 -25.95 18.88 0.88
C GLY A 14 -27.30 18.61 0.22
N TRP A 15 -28.19 17.89 0.91
CA TRP A 15 -29.54 17.61 0.44
C TRP A 15 -30.47 18.83 0.60
N CYS A 16 -31.04 19.32 -0.51
CA CYS A 16 -32.04 20.39 -0.48
C CYS A 16 -33.45 19.78 -0.39
N ARG A 17 -34.08 19.84 0.80
CA ARG A 17 -35.45 19.32 0.99
C ARG A 17 -36.51 19.99 0.10
N LYS A 18 -36.36 21.29 -0.19
CA LYS A 18 -37.30 22.06 -1.03
C LYS A 18 -37.29 21.57 -2.48
N GLU A 19 -36.11 21.39 -3.06
CA GLU A 19 -35.95 20.98 -4.46
C GLU A 19 -35.78 19.46 -4.62
N ARG A 20 -35.76 18.71 -3.52
CA ARG A 20 -35.58 17.24 -3.48
C ARG A 20 -34.38 16.76 -4.31
N LYS A 21 -33.26 17.48 -4.22
CA LYS A 21 -32.01 17.12 -4.89
C LYS A 21 -30.79 17.52 -4.06
N ASN A 22 -29.66 16.88 -4.34
CA ASN A 22 -28.37 17.32 -3.83
C ASN A 22 -27.97 18.65 -4.49
N LYS A 23 -27.43 19.55 -3.68
CA LYS A 23 -26.86 20.83 -4.11
C LYS A 23 -25.43 20.94 -3.62
N CYS A 24 -24.61 21.63 -4.42
CA CYS A 24 -23.28 22.03 -4.02
C CYS A 24 -23.28 23.51 -3.64
N PHE A 25 -22.61 23.82 -2.55
CA PHE A 25 -22.47 25.14 -1.98
C PHE A 25 -20.97 25.45 -1.87
N SER A 26 -20.42 26.07 -2.91
CA SER A 26 -18.98 26.31 -3.05
C SER A 26 -18.39 27.15 -1.92
N GLN A 27 -19.20 27.99 -1.26
CA GLN A 27 -18.77 28.78 -0.12
C GLN A 27 -18.39 27.94 1.12
N TYR A 28 -18.75 26.66 1.15
CA TYR A 28 -18.38 25.73 2.22
C TYR A 28 -17.31 24.71 1.78
N SER A 29 -16.82 24.81 0.55
CA SER A 29 -15.79 23.93 0.00
C SER A 29 -14.42 24.55 0.24
N HIS A 30 -13.69 24.05 1.25
CA HIS A 30 -12.38 24.56 1.62
C HIS A 30 -11.32 23.47 1.60
N GLN A 31 -10.05 23.87 1.49
CA GLN A 31 -8.95 22.95 1.73
C GLN A 31 -8.99 22.49 3.19
N ILE A 32 -8.80 21.20 3.41
CA ILE A 32 -8.71 20.62 4.75
C ILE A 32 -7.33 19.99 4.96
N LYS A 33 -6.89 19.97 6.21
CA LYS A 33 -5.73 19.21 6.67
C LYS A 33 -6.20 18.11 7.60
N ALA A 34 -5.60 16.93 7.47
CA ALA A 34 -5.80 15.79 8.33
C ALA A 34 -4.44 15.15 8.63
N SER A 35 -4.38 14.34 9.68
CA SER A 35 -3.21 13.56 10.01
C SER A 35 -3.62 12.12 10.30
N ALA A 36 -2.81 11.16 9.90
CA ALA A 36 -3.00 9.76 10.25
C ALA A 36 -1.68 9.14 10.72
N LYS A 37 -1.75 8.21 11.66
CA LYS A 37 -0.61 7.42 12.14
C LYS A 37 -0.83 5.94 11.85
N PRO A 38 0.24 5.15 11.73
CA PRO A 38 0.11 3.69 11.66
C PRO A 38 -0.65 3.08 12.85
N VAL A 39 -0.53 3.65 14.06
CA VAL A 39 -1.24 3.16 15.25
C VAL A 39 -2.74 3.45 15.27
N ASP A 40 -3.23 4.36 14.42
CA ASP A 40 -4.67 4.66 14.34
C ASP A 40 -5.46 3.55 13.63
N ILE A 41 -4.75 2.61 13.00
CA ILE A 41 -5.33 1.48 12.27
C ILE A 41 -5.69 0.37 13.26
N GLU A 42 -6.91 -0.15 13.13
CA GLU A 42 -7.41 -1.26 13.94
C GLU A 42 -6.85 -2.63 13.48
N TRP A 43 -5.54 -2.84 13.59
CA TRP A 43 -4.83 -4.01 13.06
C TRP A 43 -5.34 -5.38 13.55
N SER A 44 -5.91 -5.43 14.75
CA SER A 44 -6.45 -6.64 15.38
C SER A 44 -7.92 -6.93 15.01
N LYS A 45 -8.56 -6.07 14.22
CA LYS A 45 -9.96 -6.21 13.80
C LYS A 45 -10.06 -6.79 12.39
N GLY A 46 -11.15 -7.51 12.12
CA GLY A 46 -11.44 -8.10 10.81
C GLY A 46 -11.36 -9.62 10.80
N LYS A 47 -11.49 -10.21 9.60
CA LYS A 47 -11.45 -11.67 9.39
C LYS A 47 -10.03 -12.22 9.54
N ASP A 48 -9.04 -11.46 9.09
CA ASP A 48 -7.63 -11.85 9.06
C ASP A 48 -6.81 -10.76 9.77
N PRO A 49 -6.67 -10.83 11.11
CA PRO A 49 -5.93 -9.85 11.89
C PRO A 49 -4.46 -9.80 11.48
N ILE A 50 -3.85 -8.61 11.54
CA ILE A 50 -2.42 -8.43 11.27
C ILE A 50 -1.73 -8.13 12.60
N SER A 51 -0.84 -9.02 13.04
CA SER A 51 0.01 -8.71 14.20
C SER A 51 1.02 -7.64 13.83
N VAL A 52 1.09 -6.59 14.66
CA VAL A 52 2.06 -5.50 14.56
C VAL A 52 2.94 -5.42 15.81
N ASP A 53 2.96 -6.48 16.62
CA ASP A 53 3.79 -6.56 17.81
C ASP A 53 5.27 -6.56 17.43
N GLY A 54 6.04 -5.63 17.98
CA GLY A 54 7.46 -5.45 17.66
C GLY A 54 7.72 -4.86 16.27
N VAL A 55 6.71 -4.29 15.59
CA VAL A 55 6.90 -3.57 14.33
C VAL A 55 7.31 -2.12 14.62
N ASP A 56 8.55 -1.77 14.26
CA ASP A 56 9.11 -0.43 14.50
C ASP A 56 8.96 0.52 13.31
N LEU A 57 8.57 0.00 12.14
CA LEU A 57 8.52 0.75 10.89
C LEU A 57 7.36 0.28 10.01
N PHE A 58 6.71 1.22 9.35
CA PHE A 58 5.64 0.99 8.39
C PHE A 58 5.98 1.63 7.05
N ALA A 59 5.70 0.91 5.97
CA ALA A 59 5.69 1.44 4.63
C ALA A 59 4.29 1.98 4.31
N VAL A 60 4.19 3.25 3.94
CA VAL A 60 2.93 3.92 3.59
C VAL A 60 3.00 4.41 2.16
N TYR A 61 2.23 3.78 1.28
CA TYR A 61 2.10 4.19 -0.11
C TYR A 61 0.88 5.08 -0.29
N LEU A 62 1.10 6.27 -0.86
CA LEU A 62 0.05 7.22 -1.22
C LEU A 62 -0.33 7.00 -2.68
N PHE A 63 -1.60 6.68 -2.92
CA PHE A 63 -2.10 6.32 -4.25
C PHE A 63 -2.09 7.49 -5.23
N GLN A 64 -2.69 8.63 -4.87
CA GLN A 64 -2.69 9.82 -5.72
C GLN A 64 -1.29 10.42 -5.83
N GLY A 65 -0.60 10.54 -4.69
CA GLY A 65 0.77 11.06 -4.65
C GLY A 65 1.82 10.15 -5.30
N LYS A 66 1.49 8.88 -5.60
CA LYS A 66 2.39 7.83 -6.11
C LYS A 66 3.73 7.74 -5.36
N LYS A 67 3.70 7.99 -4.04
CA LYS A 67 4.90 8.13 -3.22
C LYS A 67 4.89 7.16 -2.05
N LEU A 68 6.09 6.73 -1.68
CA LEU A 68 6.32 5.94 -0.47
C LEU A 68 6.83 6.84 0.66
N VAL A 69 6.24 6.69 1.84
CA VAL A 69 6.69 7.28 3.09
C VAL A 69 6.94 6.17 4.09
N LEU A 70 8.02 6.26 4.86
CA LEU A 70 8.30 5.33 5.95
C LEU A 70 7.99 6.03 7.26
N LEU A 71 7.17 5.40 8.11
CA LEU A 71 6.72 5.98 9.37
C LEU A 71 6.98 5.04 10.53
N LYS A 72 7.39 5.61 11.67
CA LYS A 72 7.33 4.91 12.95
C LYS A 72 5.88 4.80 13.42
N PRO A 73 5.55 3.87 14.35
CA PRO A 73 4.16 3.66 14.80
C PRO A 73 3.42 4.95 15.20
N GLN A 74 4.08 5.85 15.92
CA GLN A 74 3.49 7.07 16.47
C GLN A 74 3.68 8.32 15.61
N GLU A 75 4.33 8.18 14.45
CA GLU A 75 4.68 9.28 13.57
C GLU A 75 3.48 9.70 12.70
N ASN A 76 3.27 11.01 12.58
CA ASN A 76 2.17 11.58 11.81
C ASN A 76 2.50 11.59 10.32
N LEU A 77 1.53 11.19 9.50
CA LEU A 77 1.44 11.56 8.10
C LEU A 77 0.40 12.66 7.94
N ASP A 78 0.87 13.86 7.59
CA ASP A 78 -0.02 14.98 7.27
C ASP A 78 -0.54 14.86 5.82
N ILE A 79 -1.84 15.09 5.67
CA ILE A 79 -2.59 14.99 4.42
C ILE A 79 -3.31 16.31 4.21
N GLU A 80 -3.13 16.93 3.05
CA GLU A 80 -3.86 18.12 2.63
C GLU A 80 -4.73 17.79 1.43
N LEU A 81 -6.02 18.09 1.50
CA LEU A 81 -6.98 17.77 0.45
C LEU A 81 -7.72 19.02 -0.02
N GLN A 82 -7.65 19.27 -1.33
CA GLN A 82 -8.52 20.25 -1.97
C GLN A 82 -9.98 19.79 -1.93
N PRO A 83 -10.97 20.68 -2.08
CA PRO A 83 -12.36 20.26 -2.19
C PRO A 83 -12.57 19.20 -3.28
N PHE A 84 -13.33 18.15 -2.95
CA PHE A 84 -13.61 17.01 -3.84
C PHE A 84 -12.40 16.14 -4.20
N ASP A 85 -11.30 16.29 -3.47
CA ASP A 85 -10.12 15.47 -3.61
C ASP A 85 -10.07 14.34 -2.58
N PHE A 86 -9.24 13.34 -2.85
CA PHE A 86 -9.03 12.21 -1.96
C PHE A 86 -7.59 11.72 -1.97
N GLU A 87 -7.22 10.97 -0.94
CA GLU A 87 -6.00 10.19 -0.94
C GLU A 87 -6.28 8.81 -0.35
N LEU A 88 -5.69 7.78 -0.95
CA LEU A 88 -5.75 6.41 -0.44
C LEU A 88 -4.37 5.99 0.01
N LEU A 89 -4.28 5.60 1.27
CA LEU A 89 -3.06 5.13 1.89
C LEU A 89 -3.10 3.60 1.94
N THR A 90 -2.05 2.96 1.44
CA THR A 90 -1.77 1.54 1.73
C THR A 90 -0.65 1.48 2.75
N ILE A 91 -0.95 0.97 3.95
CA ILE A 91 -0.02 0.88 5.07
C ILE A 91 0.37 -0.57 5.26
N SER A 92 1.65 -0.86 5.28
CA SER A 92 2.17 -2.20 5.52
C SER A 92 3.20 -2.20 6.65
N PRO A 93 3.10 -3.11 7.64
CA PRO A 93 4.18 -3.33 8.59
C PRO A 93 5.43 -3.81 7.86
N VAL A 94 6.58 -3.29 8.26
CA VAL A 94 7.88 -3.68 7.69
C VAL A 94 8.44 -4.88 8.46
N LYS A 95 8.72 -5.96 7.75
CA LYS A 95 9.47 -7.10 8.26
C LYS A 95 10.96 -6.87 8.07
N SER A 96 11.76 -7.11 9.10
CA SER A 96 13.23 -7.09 9.01
C SER A 96 13.77 -8.52 9.07
N PHE A 97 14.66 -8.87 8.15
CA PHE A 97 15.35 -10.16 8.11
C PHE A 97 16.51 -10.13 9.09
N THR A 98 16.55 -11.08 10.03
CA THR A 98 17.54 -11.04 11.11
C THR A 98 18.98 -11.28 10.63
N THR A 99 19.15 -12.11 9.61
CA THR A 99 20.46 -12.56 9.11
C THR A 99 21.12 -11.57 8.13
N LYS A 100 20.34 -10.87 7.32
CA LYS A 100 20.83 -9.96 6.26
C LYS A 100 20.46 -8.49 6.46
N GLY A 101 19.66 -8.15 7.47
CA GLY A 101 19.24 -6.76 7.71
C GLY A 101 18.30 -6.17 6.66
N ILE A 102 17.79 -6.99 5.73
CA ILE A 102 16.87 -6.58 4.68
C ILE A 102 15.53 -6.21 5.31
N LYS A 103 15.00 -5.06 4.94
CA LYS A 103 13.65 -4.63 5.32
C LYS A 103 12.73 -4.80 4.13
N PHE A 104 11.56 -5.35 4.37
CA PHE A 104 10.59 -5.67 3.34
C PHE A 104 9.18 -5.29 3.81
N ALA A 105 8.39 -4.73 2.91
CA ALA A 105 6.95 -4.61 3.08
C ALA A 105 6.24 -4.68 1.73
N PRO A 106 5.18 -5.49 1.59
CA PRO A 106 4.41 -5.49 0.35
C PRO A 106 3.58 -4.20 0.23
N ILE A 107 3.47 -3.66 -0.98
CA ILE A 107 2.55 -2.55 -1.28
C ILE A 107 1.37 -3.12 -2.06
N GLY A 108 1.63 -3.70 -3.23
CA GLY A 108 0.61 -4.35 -4.07
C GLY A 108 0.54 -3.76 -5.48
N LEU A 109 -0.61 -3.95 -6.15
CA LEU A 109 -0.84 -3.47 -7.52
C LEU A 109 -1.26 -2.00 -7.50
N VAL A 110 -0.35 -1.08 -7.80
CA VAL A 110 -0.56 0.37 -7.61
C VAL A 110 -1.49 1.01 -8.65
N ASN A 111 -1.86 0.26 -9.68
CA ASN A 111 -2.92 0.62 -10.61
C ASN A 111 -4.34 0.29 -10.08
N MET A 112 -4.48 -0.22 -8.86
CA MET A 112 -5.77 -0.50 -8.21
C MET A 112 -5.99 0.43 -7.01
N LEU A 113 -7.25 0.86 -6.77
CA LEU A 113 -7.60 1.70 -5.62
C LEU A 113 -7.35 0.98 -4.27
N ASN A 114 -7.53 -0.34 -4.24
CA ASN A 114 -7.12 -1.19 -3.13
C ASN A 114 -5.84 -1.94 -3.51
N THR A 115 -4.72 -1.21 -3.50
CA THR A 115 -3.39 -1.67 -3.91
C THR A 115 -3.03 -3.03 -3.28
N GLY A 116 -3.18 -3.14 -1.96
CA GLY A 116 -2.83 -4.35 -1.22
C GLY A 116 -3.84 -5.49 -1.34
N GLY A 117 -5.06 -5.23 -1.82
CA GLY A 117 -6.14 -6.21 -1.92
C GLY A 117 -5.87 -7.36 -2.91
N ALA A 118 -4.92 -7.17 -3.83
CA ALA A 118 -4.49 -8.22 -4.74
C ALA A 118 -3.59 -9.28 -4.07
N ILE A 119 -2.95 -8.96 -2.95
CA ILE A 119 -2.00 -9.85 -2.28
C ILE A 119 -2.76 -10.96 -1.57
N GLN A 120 -2.44 -12.20 -1.93
CA GLN A 120 -3.03 -13.42 -1.37
C GLN A 120 -2.14 -14.07 -0.33
N MET A 121 -0.82 -13.94 -0.48
CA MET A 121 0.17 -14.55 0.41
C MET A 121 1.49 -13.80 0.33
N VAL A 122 2.22 -13.79 1.44
CA VAL A 122 3.63 -13.40 1.50
C VAL A 122 4.34 -14.46 2.33
N ASP A 123 5.41 -15.02 1.78
CA ASP A 123 6.26 -16.00 2.44
C ASP A 123 7.72 -15.53 2.46
N TYR A 124 8.45 -15.91 3.51
CA TYR A 124 9.78 -15.43 3.80
C TYR A 124 10.72 -16.60 4.05
N ASN A 125 11.80 -16.68 3.28
CA ASN A 125 12.89 -17.62 3.54
C ASN A 125 14.15 -16.83 3.87
N GLU A 126 14.40 -16.59 5.17
CA GLU A 126 15.56 -15.81 5.64
C GLU A 126 16.91 -16.52 5.36
N ASN A 127 16.92 -17.85 5.21
CA ASN A 127 18.14 -18.61 4.92
C ASN A 127 18.60 -18.38 3.48
N GLU A 128 17.66 -18.39 2.54
CA GLU A 128 17.91 -18.14 1.12
C GLU A 128 17.84 -16.65 0.77
N ALA A 129 17.37 -15.83 1.71
CA ALA A 129 17.00 -14.43 1.51
C ALA A 129 16.07 -14.23 0.31
N THR A 130 15.02 -15.04 0.29
CA THR A 130 13.97 -14.95 -0.71
C THR A 130 12.67 -14.48 -0.07
N VAL A 131 11.91 -13.68 -0.83
CA VAL A 131 10.54 -13.30 -0.50
C VAL A 131 9.63 -13.71 -1.64
N SER A 132 8.58 -14.44 -1.31
CA SER A 132 7.59 -14.90 -2.29
C SER A 132 6.26 -14.23 -2.03
N ILE A 133 5.65 -13.63 -3.06
CA ILE A 133 4.39 -12.89 -2.97
C ILE A 133 3.42 -13.50 -3.97
N LYS A 134 2.31 -14.04 -3.48
CA LYS A 134 1.23 -14.51 -4.32
C LYS A 134 0.25 -13.37 -4.55
N VAL A 135 0.03 -12.99 -5.81
CA VAL A 135 -0.87 -11.89 -6.18
C VAL A 135 -1.96 -12.38 -7.13
N LYS A 136 -3.16 -11.80 -7.00
CA LYS A 136 -4.30 -12.03 -7.89
C LYS A 136 -4.65 -10.73 -8.60
N GLY A 137 -4.40 -10.68 -9.90
CA GLY A 137 -4.63 -9.51 -10.72
C GLY A 137 -3.48 -9.28 -11.70
N TYR A 138 -3.43 -8.07 -12.25
CA TYR A 138 -2.44 -7.65 -13.24
C TYR A 138 -2.16 -6.15 -13.10
N GLY A 139 -1.01 -5.72 -13.60
CA GLY A 139 -0.55 -4.34 -13.61
C GLY A 139 0.77 -4.14 -12.87
N GLU A 140 1.01 -2.90 -12.45
CA GLU A 140 2.26 -2.49 -11.82
C GLU A 140 2.27 -2.91 -10.35
N MET A 141 3.09 -3.90 -10.01
CA MET A 141 3.34 -4.27 -8.63
C MET A 141 4.47 -3.42 -8.07
N ARG A 142 4.23 -2.81 -6.91
CA ARG A 142 5.29 -2.20 -6.10
C ARG A 142 5.48 -2.92 -4.78
N ILE A 143 6.71 -2.92 -4.31
CA ILE A 143 7.14 -3.61 -3.09
C ILE A 143 8.21 -2.75 -2.43
N PHE A 144 8.05 -2.40 -1.16
CA PHE A 144 9.13 -1.73 -0.42
C PHE A 144 10.22 -2.74 -0.04
N THR A 145 11.46 -2.42 -0.38
CA THR A 145 12.64 -3.16 0.04
C THR A 145 13.76 -2.18 0.42
N SER A 146 14.54 -2.47 1.47
CA SER A 146 15.68 -1.62 1.84
C SER A 146 16.81 -1.62 0.83
N GLU A 147 16.90 -2.67 0.02
CA GLU A 147 17.93 -2.87 -1.01
C GLU A 147 17.28 -3.39 -2.29
N ASN A 148 17.94 -3.17 -3.43
CA ASN A 148 17.50 -3.72 -4.71
C ASN A 148 17.75 -5.24 -4.72
N PRO A 149 16.74 -6.10 -4.98
CA PRO A 149 16.96 -7.53 -5.14
C PRO A 149 17.87 -7.82 -6.33
N ARG A 150 18.64 -8.91 -6.23
CA ARG A 150 19.53 -9.41 -7.28
C ARG A 150 18.77 -9.92 -8.49
N SER A 151 17.59 -10.52 -8.26
CA SER A 151 16.71 -11.01 -9.30
C SER A 151 15.25 -10.95 -8.86
N CYS A 152 14.36 -10.75 -9.82
CA CYS A 152 12.92 -10.88 -9.66
C CYS A 152 12.42 -11.97 -10.61
N ARG A 153 11.59 -12.88 -10.12
CA ARG A 153 10.93 -13.91 -10.93
C ARG A 153 9.43 -13.81 -10.80
N ILE A 154 8.72 -14.14 -11.89
CA ILE A 154 7.28 -14.33 -11.88
C ILE A 154 6.98 -15.73 -12.39
N ASN A 155 6.33 -16.55 -11.56
CA ASN A 155 6.00 -17.94 -11.86
C ASN A 155 7.23 -18.79 -12.25
N GLY A 156 8.37 -18.53 -11.62
CA GLY A 156 9.64 -19.22 -11.88
C GLY A 156 10.46 -18.66 -13.04
N GLU A 157 9.92 -17.74 -13.85
CA GLU A 157 10.64 -17.09 -14.95
C GLU A 157 11.25 -15.76 -14.49
N GLU A 158 12.51 -15.52 -14.83
CA GLU A 158 13.19 -14.25 -14.54
C GLU A 158 12.62 -13.12 -15.38
N VAL A 159 12.32 -11.99 -14.74
CA VAL A 159 11.70 -10.82 -15.37
C VAL A 159 12.49 -9.57 -15.03
N ASP A 160 12.44 -8.60 -15.93
CA ASP A 160 12.99 -7.28 -15.66
C ASP A 160 12.21 -6.60 -14.53
N HIS A 161 12.94 -5.98 -13.60
CA HIS A 161 12.41 -5.11 -12.56
C HIS A 161 13.21 -3.81 -12.49
N SER A 162 12.57 -2.72 -12.10
CA SER A 162 13.26 -1.49 -11.71
C SER A 162 13.27 -1.33 -10.20
N TYR A 163 14.16 -0.46 -9.71
CA TYR A 163 14.24 -0.09 -8.31
C TYR A 163 14.25 1.43 -8.16
N GLU A 164 13.15 1.97 -7.69
CA GLU A 164 12.85 3.41 -7.67
C GLU A 164 12.32 3.79 -6.28
N ASP A 165 12.88 4.84 -5.66
CA ASP A 165 12.42 5.35 -4.36
C ASP A 165 12.26 4.28 -3.25
N ARG A 166 13.18 3.31 -3.23
CA ARG A 166 13.17 2.14 -2.34
C ARG A 166 12.03 1.15 -2.61
N MET A 167 11.48 1.16 -3.81
CA MET A 167 10.48 0.22 -4.27
C MET A 167 10.99 -0.61 -5.44
N VAL A 168 10.81 -1.92 -5.37
CA VAL A 168 10.86 -2.77 -6.56
C VAL A 168 9.60 -2.51 -7.36
N VAL A 169 9.75 -2.28 -8.66
CA VAL A 169 8.65 -2.11 -9.61
C VAL A 169 8.73 -3.23 -10.64
N VAL A 170 7.65 -4.00 -10.77
CA VAL A 170 7.57 -5.12 -11.71
C VAL A 170 6.17 -5.18 -12.33
N GLN A 171 6.09 -5.51 -13.62
CA GLN A 171 4.82 -5.67 -14.32
C GLN A 171 4.31 -7.09 -14.18
N VAL A 172 3.09 -7.23 -13.64
CA VAL A 172 2.40 -8.50 -13.49
C VAL A 172 1.41 -8.66 -14.63
N ALA A 173 1.63 -9.63 -15.51
CA ALA A 173 0.69 -9.99 -16.57
C ALA A 173 -0.53 -10.75 -16.00
N TRP A 174 -1.63 -10.79 -16.76
CA TRP A 174 -2.82 -11.55 -16.38
C TRP A 174 -2.49 -13.06 -16.28
N PRO A 175 -2.63 -13.69 -15.10
CA PRO A 175 -2.26 -15.08 -14.93
C PRO A 175 -3.34 -16.01 -15.48
N ALA A 176 -2.97 -16.93 -16.38
CA ALA A 176 -3.87 -18.02 -16.81
C ALA A 176 -4.27 -18.95 -15.66
N SER A 177 -3.38 -19.13 -14.67
CA SER A 177 -3.57 -19.91 -13.44
C SER A 177 -4.44 -19.22 -12.38
N GLY A 178 -4.82 -17.95 -12.59
CA GLY A 178 -5.61 -17.16 -11.65
C GLY A 178 -4.80 -16.41 -10.58
N PHE A 179 -3.50 -16.67 -10.44
CA PHE A 179 -2.58 -15.89 -9.60
C PHE A 179 -1.16 -15.92 -10.17
N SER A 180 -0.36 -14.92 -9.83
CA SER A 180 1.07 -14.86 -10.12
C SER A 180 1.86 -15.00 -8.83
N LEU A 181 2.96 -15.76 -8.86
CA LEU A 181 3.92 -15.86 -7.77
C LEU A 181 5.14 -15.00 -8.12
N ILE A 182 5.35 -13.94 -7.36
CA ILE A 182 6.51 -13.04 -7.51
C ILE A 182 7.56 -13.49 -6.50
N GLU A 183 8.79 -13.72 -6.93
CA GLU A 183 9.89 -14.16 -6.06
C GLU A 183 11.04 -13.17 -6.19
N LEU A 184 11.45 -12.60 -5.05
CA LEU A 184 12.60 -11.70 -4.94
C LEU A 184 13.75 -12.42 -4.25
N LEU A 185 14.96 -12.30 -4.79
CA LEU A 185 16.19 -12.84 -4.20
C LEU A 185 17.15 -11.70 -3.84
N PHE A 186 17.70 -11.72 -2.62
CA PHE A 186 18.59 -10.68 -2.10
C PHE A 186 20.01 -11.17 -1.77
#